data_AF-A0A0J8V9U2-F1
#
_entry.id   AF-A0A0J8V9U2-F1
#
_cell.length_a   1.000
_cell.length_b   1.000
_cell.length_c   1.000
_cell.angle_alpha   90.00
_cell.angle_beta   90.00
_cell.angle_gamma   90.00
#
_symmetry.space_group_name_H-M   'P 1'
#
loop_
_entity.id
_entity.type
_entity.pdbx_description
1 polymer ?
#
loop_
_entity_poly.entity_id
_entity_poly.type
_entity_poly.pdbx_seq_one_letter_code
_entity_poly.pdbx_strand_id
1 'polypeptide(L)'
;MKLNKRKAKVLFSAIDEWKREDQISPEQATKLTQSIEVAGFDWRLLAVYSFWIAISCFIISVGVLLADDYLLALLANIFDAPASVMCVTTAVIAAICYYAGVRRRHSHPSKTISNEAIFFFGVLMSAVSVGILGQTAMFSNVDDASLLLLLTAIYAVLGIRLSSVLIWIFALLGFVAWVQLETTELSGFSDYFLGMNHPMRFTLTGALIAFMSLKCHRFKRTQPLKDSTQFIGLLFLLFGFWLLSIFGNYGDVSVWSGVKQIELLHWAIFSISVCAAVLYIGLHYADSLCRSFGITFLLINLYTRFFEYFWDTAHKTIFFAILALSFWFIGSHAEKLWRLGTKAENK
;
A
#
# COMPACT_ATOMS: atom_id res chain seq x y z
N MET A 1 -4.71 25.06 -25.22
CA MET A 1 -4.61 24.28 -23.97
C MET A 1 -4.07 22.90 -24.29
N LYS A 2 -2.97 22.46 -23.64
CA LYS A 2 -2.40 21.13 -23.84
C LYS A 2 -3.05 20.11 -22.91
N LEU A 3 -3.65 19.06 -23.47
CA LEU A 3 -4.41 18.05 -22.72
C LEU A 3 -4.02 16.64 -23.12
N ASN A 4 -4.04 15.70 -22.18
CA ASN A 4 -3.91 14.28 -22.55
C ASN A 4 -5.14 13.81 -23.35
N LYS A 5 -5.00 12.70 -24.08
CA LYS A 5 -6.07 12.13 -24.92
C LYS A 5 -7.42 11.97 -24.20
N ARG A 6 -7.43 11.54 -22.92
CA ARG A 6 -8.67 11.37 -22.16
C ARG A 6 -9.37 12.70 -21.91
N LYS A 7 -8.66 13.70 -21.39
CA LYS A 7 -9.22 15.03 -21.11
C LYS A 7 -9.63 15.76 -22.38
N ALA A 8 -8.84 15.63 -23.45
CA ALA A 8 -9.18 16.17 -24.76
C ALA A 8 -10.47 15.54 -25.29
N LYS A 9 -10.63 14.22 -25.17
CA LYS A 9 -11.85 13.51 -25.58
C LYS A 9 -13.09 14.05 -24.85
N VAL A 10 -13.02 14.20 -23.53
CA VAL A 10 -14.13 14.78 -22.73
C VAL A 10 -14.47 16.20 -23.19
N LEU A 11 -13.47 17.04 -23.43
CA LEU A 11 -13.70 18.40 -23.92
C LEU A 11 -14.26 18.45 -25.34
N PHE A 12 -13.81 17.58 -26.25
CA PHE A 12 -14.41 17.48 -27.57
C PHE A 12 -15.87 17.01 -27.50
N SER A 13 -16.16 16.02 -26.65
CA SER A 13 -17.54 15.58 -26.41
C SER A 13 -18.42 16.69 -25.84
N ALA A 14 -17.94 17.45 -24.87
CA ALA A 14 -18.67 18.59 -24.31
C ALA A 14 -18.90 19.71 -25.34
N ILE A 15 -17.92 20.03 -26.18
CA ILE A 15 -18.07 21.04 -27.25
C ILE A 15 -19.09 20.59 -28.29
N ASP A 16 -19.09 19.31 -28.69
CA ASP A 16 -20.09 18.76 -29.60
C ASP A 16 -21.50 18.76 -28.99
N GLU A 17 -21.62 18.50 -27.69
CA GLU A 17 -22.89 18.55 -26.96
C GLU A 17 -23.44 19.97 -26.88
N TRP A 18 -22.61 20.96 -26.51
CA TRP A 18 -23.00 22.37 -26.49
C TRP A 18 -23.35 22.91 -27.87
N LYS A 19 -22.69 22.41 -28.92
CA LYS A 19 -23.05 22.73 -30.30
C LYS A 19 -24.40 22.13 -30.69
N ARG A 20 -24.71 20.91 -30.24
CA ARG A 20 -25.98 20.22 -30.50
C ARG A 20 -27.16 20.85 -29.76
N GLU A 21 -26.91 21.44 -28.59
CA GLU A 21 -27.90 22.11 -27.75
C GLU A 21 -28.05 23.61 -28.06
N ASP A 22 -27.47 24.09 -29.16
CA ASP A 22 -27.47 25.52 -29.57
C ASP A 22 -26.95 26.49 -28.49
N GLN A 23 -26.13 26.00 -27.54
CA GLN A 23 -25.50 26.82 -26.50
C GLN A 23 -24.31 27.62 -27.03
N ILE A 24 -23.68 27.16 -28.12
CA ILE A 24 -22.54 27.82 -28.79
C ILE A 24 -22.72 27.82 -30.31
N SER A 25 -22.21 28.86 -30.97
CA SER A 25 -22.26 28.92 -32.44
C SER A 25 -21.30 27.90 -33.09
N PRO A 26 -21.56 27.47 -34.34
CA PRO A 26 -20.65 26.58 -35.07
C PRO A 26 -19.22 27.12 -35.16
N GLU A 27 -19.08 28.44 -35.31
CA GLU A 27 -17.79 29.14 -35.38
C GLU A 27 -17.06 29.13 -34.03
N GLN A 28 -17.79 29.29 -32.92
CA GLN A 28 -17.25 29.19 -31.56
C GLN A 28 -16.79 27.76 -31.26
N ALA A 29 -17.56 26.75 -31.67
CA ALA A 29 -17.18 25.34 -31.52
C ALA A 29 -15.87 25.02 -32.26
N THR A 30 -15.72 25.49 -33.50
CA THR A 30 -14.47 25.31 -34.27
C THR A 30 -13.28 26.00 -33.60
N LYS A 31 -13.47 27.23 -33.10
CA LYS A 31 -12.42 27.99 -32.40
C LYS A 31 -11.99 27.32 -31.09
N LEU A 32 -12.94 26.77 -30.32
CA LEU A 32 -12.67 26.04 -29.09
C LEU A 32 -11.92 24.72 -29.36
N THR A 33 -12.35 23.96 -30.37
CA THR A 33 -11.69 22.71 -30.76
C THR A 33 -10.25 22.96 -31.25
N GLN A 34 -10.02 23.99 -32.05
CA GLN A 34 -8.67 24.38 -32.50
C GLN A 34 -7.78 24.90 -31.37
N SER A 35 -8.37 25.42 -30.29
CA SER A 35 -7.62 25.85 -29.12
C SER A 35 -7.08 24.68 -28.27
N ILE A 36 -7.53 23.44 -28.53
CA ILE A 36 -7.14 22.25 -27.78
C ILE A 36 -6.01 21.52 -28.53
N GLU A 37 -4.86 21.40 -27.87
CA GLU A 37 -3.71 20.66 -28.38
C GLU A 37 -3.60 19.34 -27.63
N VAL A 38 -3.78 18.21 -28.33
CA VAL A 38 -3.77 16.89 -27.70
C VAL A 38 -2.33 16.41 -27.54
N ALA A 39 -1.86 16.39 -26.29
CA ALA A 39 -0.62 15.72 -25.94
C ALA A 39 -0.79 14.20 -26.18
N GLY A 40 -0.06 13.66 -27.15
CA GLY A 40 -0.25 12.30 -27.66
C GLY A 40 0.13 11.18 -26.67
N PHE A 41 1.02 11.47 -25.70
CA PHE A 41 1.56 10.50 -24.75
C PHE A 41 1.39 10.99 -23.30
N ASP A 42 0.92 10.12 -22.39
CA ASP A 42 0.72 10.44 -20.97
C ASP A 42 2.04 10.32 -20.21
N TRP A 43 2.88 11.36 -20.35
CA TRP A 43 4.18 11.46 -19.68
C TRP A 43 4.09 11.37 -18.16
N ARG A 44 2.94 11.73 -17.56
CA ARG A 44 2.72 11.60 -16.13
C ARG A 44 2.60 10.13 -15.74
N LEU A 45 1.83 9.35 -16.49
CA LEU A 45 1.66 7.92 -16.25
C LEU A 45 3.00 7.18 -16.41
N LEU A 46 3.75 7.46 -17.48
CA LEU A 46 5.09 6.90 -17.67
C LEU A 46 6.00 7.27 -16.49
N ALA A 47 6.04 8.54 -16.08
CA ALA A 47 6.86 8.97 -14.96
C ALA A 47 6.50 8.22 -13.67
N VAL A 48 5.21 8.12 -13.31
CA VAL A 48 4.77 7.40 -12.11
C VAL A 48 5.24 5.94 -12.15
N TYR A 49 4.98 5.22 -13.24
CA TYR A 49 5.37 3.81 -13.34
C TYR A 49 6.88 3.62 -13.41
N SER A 50 7.62 4.46 -14.14
CA SER A 50 9.08 4.40 -14.19
C SER A 50 9.72 4.62 -12.82
N PHE A 51 9.21 5.56 -12.02
CA PHE A 51 9.70 5.77 -10.65
C PHE A 51 9.38 4.57 -9.76
N TRP A 52 8.19 3.98 -9.86
CA TRP A 52 7.87 2.76 -9.11
C TRP A 52 8.72 1.57 -9.51
N ILE A 53 8.95 1.36 -10.81
CA ILE A 53 9.86 0.31 -11.30
C ILE A 53 11.28 0.56 -10.78
N ALA A 54 11.78 1.80 -10.84
CA ALA A 54 13.10 2.13 -10.32
C ALA A 54 13.23 1.85 -8.82
N ILE A 55 12.21 2.21 -8.03
CA ILE A 55 12.13 1.91 -6.59
C ILE A 55 12.14 0.39 -6.36
N SER A 56 11.31 -0.37 -7.06
CA SER A 56 11.24 -1.83 -6.93
C SER A 56 12.56 -2.50 -7.33
N CYS A 57 13.16 -2.10 -8.46
CA CYS A 57 14.47 -2.59 -8.90
C CYS A 57 15.55 -2.28 -7.86
N PHE A 58 15.52 -1.09 -7.26
CA PHE A 58 16.46 -0.74 -6.20
C PHE A 58 16.28 -1.63 -4.97
N ILE A 59 15.04 -1.81 -4.49
CA ILE A 59 14.74 -2.69 -3.34
C ILE A 59 15.20 -4.13 -3.61
N ILE A 60 14.89 -4.66 -4.80
CA ILE A 60 15.31 -6.01 -5.20
C ILE A 60 16.84 -6.09 -5.26
N SER A 61 17.51 -5.09 -5.83
CA SER A 61 18.97 -5.05 -5.88
C SER A 61 19.60 -5.07 -4.50
N VAL A 62 19.03 -4.33 -3.53
CA VAL A 62 19.50 -4.38 -2.14
C VAL A 62 19.23 -5.75 -1.52
N GLY A 63 18.05 -6.33 -1.74
CA GLY A 63 17.74 -7.68 -1.25
C GLY A 63 18.67 -8.76 -1.81
N VAL A 64 18.97 -8.72 -3.11
CA VAL A 64 19.92 -9.64 -3.76
C VAL A 64 21.33 -9.43 -3.23
N LEU A 65 21.76 -8.18 -3.06
CA LEU A 65 23.07 -7.87 -2.48
C LEU A 65 23.23 -8.45 -1.07
N LEU A 66 22.19 -8.32 -0.22
CA LEU A 66 22.19 -8.84 1.15
C LEU A 66 22.10 -10.37 1.23
N ALA A 67 21.65 -11.03 0.16
CA ALA A 67 21.59 -12.49 0.08
C ALA A 67 22.84 -13.12 -0.56
N ASP A 68 23.78 -12.30 -1.05
CA ASP A 68 25.00 -12.74 -1.73
C ASP A 68 26.22 -12.57 -0.81
N ASP A 69 26.68 -13.68 -0.24
CA ASP A 69 27.82 -13.72 0.70
C ASP A 69 29.12 -13.17 0.08
N TYR A 70 29.32 -13.36 -1.24
CA TYR A 70 30.53 -12.87 -1.93
C TYR A 70 30.50 -11.35 -2.07
N LEU A 71 29.37 -10.79 -2.49
CA LEU A 71 29.22 -9.34 -2.60
C LEU A 71 29.27 -8.66 -1.23
N LEU A 72 28.69 -9.28 -0.19
CA LEU A 72 28.81 -8.81 1.19
C LEU A 72 30.27 -8.84 1.67
N ALA A 73 31.01 -9.91 1.40
CA ALA A 73 32.43 -9.99 1.74
C ALA A 73 33.28 -8.95 0.98
N LEU A 74 32.97 -8.69 -0.30
CA LEU A 74 33.62 -7.65 -1.07
C LEU A 74 33.34 -6.26 -0.51
N LEU A 75 32.09 -5.99 -0.13
CA LEU A 75 31.69 -4.76 0.55
C LEU A 75 32.40 -4.60 1.89
N ALA A 76 32.47 -5.66 2.70
CA ALA A 76 33.18 -5.65 3.97
C ALA A 76 34.68 -5.33 3.80
N ASN A 77 35.31 -5.81 2.72
CA ASN A 77 36.71 -5.47 2.40
C ASN A 77 36.88 -4.02 1.91
N ILE A 78 35.89 -3.44 1.23
CA ILE A 78 35.94 -2.05 0.74
C ILE A 78 35.61 -1.07 1.88
N PHE A 79 34.73 -1.46 2.79
CA PHE A 79 34.26 -0.69 3.93
C PHE A 79 34.78 -1.31 5.24
N ASP A 80 36.10 -1.39 5.39
CA ASP A 80 36.75 -1.72 6.67
C ASP A 80 36.72 -0.52 7.63
N ALA A 81 35.50 -0.05 7.91
CA ALA A 81 35.23 1.05 8.81
C ALA A 81 34.46 0.52 10.04
N PRO A 82 34.74 1.03 11.25
CA PRO A 82 33.97 0.65 12.43
C PRO A 82 32.46 0.88 12.21
N ALA A 83 31.61 -0.01 12.73
CA ALA A 83 30.15 0.08 12.60
C ALA A 83 29.61 1.47 13.03
N SER A 84 30.23 2.09 14.05
CA SER A 84 29.89 3.44 14.50
C SER A 84 30.11 4.51 13.41
N VAL A 85 31.22 4.43 12.67
CA VAL A 85 31.53 5.34 11.56
C VAL A 85 30.53 5.14 10.42
N MET A 86 30.21 3.89 10.07
CA MET A 86 29.21 3.59 9.02
C MET A 86 27.81 4.05 9.42
N CYS A 87 27.41 3.84 10.68
CA CYS A 87 26.13 4.30 11.23
C CYS A 87 26.01 5.83 11.14
N VAL A 88 27.04 6.58 11.58
CA VAL A 88 27.04 8.05 11.52
C VAL A 88 27.06 8.53 10.07
N THR A 89 27.87 7.92 9.21
CA THR A 89 27.96 8.30 7.79
C THR A 89 26.62 8.12 7.09
N THR A 90 25.96 6.98 7.28
CA THR A 90 24.64 6.71 6.71
C THR A 90 23.55 7.60 7.30
N ALA A 91 23.60 7.92 8.60
CA ALA A 91 22.71 8.91 9.23
C ALA A 91 22.86 10.31 8.62
N VAL A 92 24.10 10.75 8.39
CA VAL A 92 24.40 12.04 7.76
C VAL A 92 23.89 12.06 6.32
N ILE A 93 24.10 10.98 5.55
CA ILE A 93 23.55 10.86 4.19
C ILE A 93 22.01 10.93 4.23
N ALA A 94 21.36 10.23 5.16
CA ALA A 94 19.92 10.29 5.32
C ALA A 94 19.43 11.72 5.59
N ALA A 95 20.09 12.44 6.51
CA ALA A 95 19.80 13.83 6.83
C ALA A 95 19.99 14.76 5.61
N ILE A 96 21.06 14.57 4.83
CA ILE A 96 21.30 15.30 3.58
C ILE A 96 20.18 15.02 2.57
N CYS A 97 19.75 13.77 2.41
CA CYS A 97 18.64 13.41 1.53
C CYS A 97 17.34 14.10 1.97
N TYR A 98 16.97 14.04 3.25
CA TYR A 98 15.78 14.72 3.74
C TYR A 98 15.87 16.24 3.54
N TYR A 99 17.00 16.86 3.86
CA TYR A 99 17.22 18.29 3.63
C TYR A 99 17.14 18.67 2.14
N ALA A 100 17.79 17.89 1.27
CA ALA A 100 17.75 18.10 -0.17
C ALA A 100 16.33 17.93 -0.73
N GLY A 101 15.56 16.95 -0.23
CA GLY A 101 14.16 16.74 -0.59
C GLY A 101 13.28 17.94 -0.20
N VAL A 102 13.45 18.48 1.00
CA VAL A 102 12.75 19.70 1.45
C VAL A 102 13.13 20.91 0.60
N ARG A 103 14.43 21.17 0.42
CA ARG A 103 14.92 22.28 -0.40
C ARG A 103 14.38 22.20 -1.84
N ARG A 104 14.42 21.02 -2.45
CA ARG A 104 13.91 20.80 -3.80
C ARG A 104 12.40 20.98 -3.87
N ARG A 105 11.64 20.54 -2.86
CA ARG A 105 10.20 20.76 -2.80
C ARG A 105 9.84 22.24 -2.78
N HIS A 106 10.64 23.09 -2.11
CA HIS A 106 10.46 24.55 -2.16
C HIS A 106 10.81 25.15 -3.52
N SER A 107 11.92 24.72 -4.15
CA SER A 107 12.33 25.25 -5.46
C SER A 107 11.49 24.74 -6.64
N HIS A 108 10.97 23.51 -6.56
CA HIS A 108 10.20 22.86 -7.63
C HIS A 108 8.94 22.15 -7.06
N PRO A 109 7.92 22.89 -6.61
CA PRO A 109 6.72 22.29 -6.00
C PRO A 109 5.94 21.36 -6.93
N SER A 110 5.99 21.61 -8.25
CA SER A 110 5.28 20.82 -9.27
C SER A 110 5.87 19.42 -9.49
N LYS A 111 7.12 19.16 -9.08
CA LYS A 111 7.82 17.88 -9.28
C LYS A 111 7.60 16.91 -8.11
N THR A 112 6.34 16.66 -7.76
CA THR A 112 5.94 15.88 -6.57
C THR A 112 6.60 14.51 -6.50
N ILE A 113 6.62 13.75 -7.60
CA ILE A 113 7.18 12.38 -7.64
C ILE A 113 8.70 12.38 -7.42
N SER A 114 9.43 13.23 -8.13
CA SER A 114 10.90 13.32 -7.96
C SER A 114 11.30 13.84 -6.58
N ASN A 115 10.47 14.69 -5.97
CA ASN A 115 10.71 15.17 -4.60
C ASN A 115 10.53 14.02 -3.60
N GLU A 116 9.51 13.18 -3.76
CA GLU A 116 9.33 11.96 -2.94
C GLU A 116 10.43 10.92 -3.17
N ALA A 117 10.96 10.80 -4.40
CA ALA A 117 12.08 9.89 -4.67
C ALA A 117 13.34 10.23 -3.85
N ILE A 118 13.60 11.52 -3.58
CA ILE A 118 14.73 11.92 -2.71
C ILE A 118 14.44 11.55 -1.25
N PHE A 119 13.20 11.72 -0.79
CA PHE A 119 12.80 11.26 0.54
C PHE A 119 12.91 9.74 0.70
N PHE A 120 12.65 8.98 -0.37
CA PHE A 120 12.84 7.53 -0.38
C PHE A 120 14.29 7.14 -0.05
N PHE A 121 15.28 7.81 -0.64
CA PHE A 121 16.69 7.57 -0.29
C PHE A 121 16.99 7.91 1.18
N GLY A 122 16.38 8.99 1.71
CA GLY A 122 16.50 9.32 3.14
C GLY A 122 15.92 8.22 4.03
N VAL A 123 14.77 7.64 3.66
CA VAL A 123 14.16 6.49 4.34
C VAL A 123 15.12 5.30 4.31
N LEU A 124 15.59 4.89 3.14
CA LEU A 124 16.51 3.75 3.02
C LEU A 124 17.78 3.92 3.85
N MET A 125 18.42 5.09 3.78
CA MET A 125 19.64 5.36 4.55
C MET A 125 19.40 5.40 6.06
N SER A 126 18.20 5.81 6.50
CA SER A 126 17.81 5.73 7.91
C SER A 126 17.66 4.28 8.37
N ALA A 127 17.05 3.42 7.56
CA ALA A 127 16.94 1.98 7.86
C ALA A 127 18.31 1.31 7.95
N VAL A 128 19.21 1.61 7.00
CA VAL A 128 20.60 1.12 7.05
C VAL A 128 21.32 1.62 8.29
N SER A 129 21.20 2.92 8.60
CA SER A 129 21.84 3.52 9.77
C SER A 129 21.39 2.86 11.07
N VAL A 130 20.08 2.69 11.29
CA VAL A 130 19.55 2.02 12.49
C VAL A 130 19.92 0.53 12.51
N GLY A 131 19.93 -0.16 11.36
CA GLY A 131 20.37 -1.55 11.30
C GLY A 131 21.84 -1.73 11.72
N ILE A 132 22.72 -0.83 11.26
CA ILE A 132 24.13 -0.82 11.67
C ILE A 132 24.28 -0.38 13.13
N LEU A 133 23.40 0.50 13.64
CA LEU A 133 23.42 0.96 15.03
C LEU A 133 23.40 -0.22 16.00
N GLY A 134 22.56 -1.23 15.76
CA GLY A 134 22.48 -2.44 16.58
C GLY A 134 23.78 -3.25 16.64
N GLN A 135 24.67 -3.11 15.65
CA GLN A 135 25.97 -3.77 15.63
C GLN A 135 27.07 -2.95 16.32
N THR A 136 26.78 -1.73 16.76
CA THR A 136 27.77 -0.90 17.47
C THR A 136 27.94 -1.35 18.92
N ALA A 137 29.14 -1.20 19.47
CA ALA A 137 29.44 -1.59 20.85
C ALA A 137 28.56 -0.91 21.92
N MET A 138 27.99 0.26 21.62
CA MET A 138 27.10 0.96 22.55
C MET A 138 25.67 0.38 22.57
N PHE A 139 25.21 -0.16 21.46
CA PHE A 139 23.83 -0.61 21.26
C PHE A 139 23.70 -2.12 21.00
N SER A 140 24.79 -2.87 21.14
CA SER A 140 24.82 -4.34 20.92
C SER A 140 23.91 -5.13 21.86
N ASN A 141 23.50 -4.53 22.98
CA ASN A 141 22.59 -5.14 23.95
C ASN A 141 21.14 -4.68 23.79
N VAL A 142 20.86 -3.79 22.83
CA VAL A 142 19.50 -3.33 22.53
C VAL A 142 18.87 -4.31 21.56
N ASP A 143 17.67 -4.76 21.89
CA ASP A 143 16.88 -5.69 21.07
C ASP A 143 16.46 -5.07 19.73
N ASP A 144 16.19 -5.95 18.76
CA ASP A 144 15.83 -5.56 17.40
C ASP A 144 14.48 -4.83 17.37
N ALA A 145 13.54 -5.17 18.26
CA ALA A 145 12.26 -4.49 18.39
C ALA A 145 12.44 -3.01 18.77
N SER A 146 13.28 -2.71 19.76
CA SER A 146 13.61 -1.36 20.21
C SER A 146 14.29 -0.52 19.12
N LEU A 147 15.18 -1.13 18.33
CA LEU A 147 15.79 -0.46 17.17
C LEU A 147 14.74 -0.17 16.07
N LEU A 148 13.86 -1.12 15.79
CA LEU A 148 12.77 -0.93 14.83
C LEU A 148 11.76 0.13 15.30
N LEU A 149 11.51 0.22 16.61
CA LEU A 149 10.70 1.27 17.21
C LEU A 149 11.35 2.65 17.03
N LEU A 150 12.66 2.76 17.25
CA LEU A 150 13.42 3.98 17.00
C LEU A 150 13.29 4.42 15.54
N LEU A 151 13.49 3.51 14.58
CA LEU A 151 13.33 3.79 13.15
C LEU A 151 11.91 4.25 12.82
N THR A 152 10.92 3.55 13.36
CA THR A 152 9.50 3.87 13.19
C THR A 152 9.17 5.26 13.73
N ALA A 153 9.71 5.63 14.90
CA ALA A 153 9.54 6.95 15.50
C ALA A 153 10.17 8.06 14.63
N ILE A 154 11.38 7.82 14.08
CA ILE A 154 12.02 8.75 13.14
C ILE A 154 11.12 8.98 11.92
N TYR A 155 10.60 7.92 11.30
CA TYR A 155 9.69 8.04 10.17
C TYR A 155 8.36 8.71 10.53
N ALA A 156 7.79 8.40 11.70
CA ALA A 156 6.54 9.01 12.13
C ALA A 156 6.70 10.53 12.31
N VAL A 157 7.77 10.96 12.98
CA VAL A 157 8.08 12.39 13.17
C VAL A 157 8.31 13.08 11.82
N LEU A 158 9.16 12.51 10.95
CA LEU A 158 9.46 13.11 9.65
C LEU A 158 8.24 13.11 8.73
N GLY A 159 7.47 12.03 8.68
CA GLY A 159 6.24 11.90 7.89
C GLY A 159 5.21 12.97 8.26
N ILE A 160 5.00 13.22 9.56
CA ILE A 160 4.09 14.27 10.04
C ILE A 160 4.66 15.68 9.82
N ARG A 161 5.95 15.90 10.10
CA ARG A 161 6.59 17.22 9.97
C ARG A 161 6.68 17.69 8.53
N LEU A 162 6.98 16.77 7.61
CA LEU A 162 7.13 17.04 6.19
C LEU A 162 5.84 16.83 5.40
N SER A 163 4.78 16.32 6.03
CA SER A 163 3.54 15.88 5.39
C SER A 163 3.82 15.03 4.13
N SER A 164 4.80 14.13 4.22
CA SER A 164 5.16 13.19 3.15
C SER A 164 4.38 11.89 3.34
N VAL A 165 3.54 11.58 2.36
CA VAL A 165 2.77 10.32 2.33
C VAL A 165 3.70 9.11 2.25
N LEU A 166 4.80 9.22 1.51
CA LEU A 166 5.78 8.14 1.36
C LEU A 166 6.42 7.78 2.71
N ILE A 167 7.02 8.76 3.39
CA ILE A 167 7.69 8.53 4.69
C ILE A 167 6.66 8.01 5.70
N TRP A 168 5.44 8.55 5.67
CA TRP A 168 4.37 8.10 6.57
C TRP A 168 3.94 6.65 6.32
N ILE A 169 3.88 6.18 5.07
CA ILE A 169 3.64 4.77 4.76
C ILE A 169 4.73 3.89 5.39
N PHE A 170 6.01 4.27 5.27
CA PHE A 170 7.10 3.54 5.92
C PHE A 170 7.01 3.57 7.45
N ALA A 171 6.53 4.67 8.04
CA ALA A 171 6.24 4.72 9.48
C ALA A 171 5.15 3.72 9.88
N LEU A 172 4.05 3.64 9.12
CA LEU A 172 2.97 2.70 9.41
C LEU A 172 3.38 1.24 9.20
N LEU A 173 4.16 0.95 8.15
CA LEU A 173 4.73 -0.38 7.91
C LEU A 173 5.70 -0.76 9.04
N GLY A 174 6.58 0.17 9.44
CA GLY A 174 7.50 -0.01 10.55
C GLY A 174 6.77 -0.25 11.87
N PHE A 175 5.67 0.48 12.14
CA PHE A 175 4.84 0.27 13.32
C PHE A 175 4.21 -1.12 13.35
N VAL A 176 3.68 -1.60 12.22
CA VAL A 176 3.14 -2.96 12.12
C VAL A 176 4.22 -4.00 12.34
N ALA A 177 5.38 -3.84 11.70
CA ALA A 177 6.52 -4.74 11.89
C ALA A 177 7.02 -4.74 13.33
N TRP A 178 7.10 -3.56 13.97
CA TRP A 178 7.49 -3.43 15.37
C TRP A 178 6.53 -4.17 16.30
N VAL A 179 5.21 -3.97 16.17
CA VAL A 179 4.24 -4.70 17.01
C VAL A 179 4.40 -6.21 16.85
N GLN A 180 4.61 -6.71 15.63
CA GLN A 180 4.81 -8.13 15.39
C GLN A 180 6.11 -8.65 16.01
N LEU A 181 7.21 -7.90 15.89
CA LEU A 181 8.51 -8.28 16.44
C LEU A 181 8.51 -8.24 17.97
N GLU A 182 8.09 -7.12 18.56
CA GLU A 182 7.97 -6.91 20.01
C GLU A 182 7.13 -8.01 20.67
N THR A 183 5.94 -8.30 20.13
CA THR A 183 5.07 -9.32 20.72
C THR A 183 5.63 -10.74 20.57
N THR A 184 6.47 -10.99 19.57
CA THR A 184 7.18 -12.27 19.42
C THR A 184 8.36 -12.39 20.37
N GLU A 185 9.12 -11.32 20.59
CA GLU A 185 10.19 -11.31 21.58
C GLU A 185 9.63 -11.47 22.99
N LEU A 186 8.57 -10.74 23.33
CA LEU A 186 7.87 -10.86 24.61
C LEU A 186 7.23 -12.23 24.84
N SER A 187 6.87 -12.96 23.78
CA SER A 187 6.39 -14.34 23.88
C SER A 187 7.51 -15.37 23.96
N GLY A 188 8.78 -14.96 23.91
CA GLY A 188 9.92 -15.86 23.85
C GLY A 188 9.96 -16.67 22.56
N PHE A 189 9.57 -16.04 21.44
CA PHE A 189 9.42 -16.66 20.12
C PHE A 189 8.37 -17.79 20.06
N SER A 190 7.40 -17.77 20.98
CA SER A 190 6.21 -18.61 20.89
C SER A 190 5.28 -18.12 19.78
N ASP A 191 4.58 -19.06 19.14
CA ASP A 191 3.58 -18.76 18.10
C ASP A 191 2.44 -17.85 18.61
N TYR A 192 2.21 -17.83 19.92
CA TYR A 192 1.17 -17.06 20.57
C TYR A 192 1.72 -15.99 21.50
N PHE A 193 1.11 -14.81 21.43
CA PHE A 193 1.27 -13.76 22.44
C PHE A 193 -0.12 -13.40 22.99
N LEU A 194 -0.33 -13.51 24.30
CA LEU A 194 -1.65 -13.37 24.93
C LEU A 194 -2.75 -14.23 24.28
N GLY A 195 -2.39 -15.44 23.85
CA GLY A 195 -3.29 -16.36 23.14
C GLY A 195 -3.59 -15.98 21.69
N MET A 196 -2.90 -14.98 21.13
CA MET A 196 -3.09 -14.51 19.75
C MET A 196 -1.93 -14.96 18.85
N ASN A 197 -2.25 -15.66 17.77
CA ASN A 197 -1.27 -15.96 16.73
C ASN A 197 -0.89 -14.71 15.92
N HIS A 198 0.05 -14.86 15.00
CA HIS A 198 0.52 -13.75 14.16
C HIS A 198 -0.60 -13.06 13.35
N PRO A 199 -1.47 -13.78 12.61
CA PRO A 199 -2.64 -13.19 11.95
C PRO A 199 -3.54 -12.36 12.86
N MET A 200 -3.80 -12.80 14.09
CA MET A 200 -4.67 -12.09 15.02
C MET A 200 -4.04 -10.78 15.51
N ARG A 201 -2.76 -10.81 15.92
CA ARG A 201 -2.00 -9.61 16.28
C ARG A 201 -1.96 -8.58 15.15
N PHE A 202 -1.76 -9.07 13.93
CA PHE A 202 -1.72 -8.28 12.71
C PHE A 202 -3.07 -7.60 12.42
N THR A 203 -4.17 -8.34 12.59
CA THR A 203 -5.54 -7.85 12.42
C THR A 203 -5.85 -6.71 13.39
N LEU A 204 -5.50 -6.87 14.67
CA LEU A 204 -5.73 -5.83 15.69
C LEU A 204 -4.91 -4.57 15.43
N THR A 205 -3.66 -4.75 14.97
CA THR A 205 -2.80 -3.62 14.61
C THR A 205 -3.37 -2.86 13.40
N GLY A 206 -3.85 -3.59 12.39
CA GLY A 206 -4.58 -3.01 11.26
C GLY A 206 -5.84 -2.24 11.68
N ALA A 207 -6.64 -2.80 12.60
CA ALA A 207 -7.82 -2.15 13.16
C ALA A 207 -7.47 -0.83 13.86
N LEU A 208 -6.41 -0.82 14.67
CA LEU A 208 -5.92 0.37 15.35
C LEU A 208 -5.55 1.46 14.34
N ILE A 209 -4.79 1.12 13.29
CA ILE A 209 -4.40 2.05 12.24
C ILE A 209 -5.63 2.57 11.47
N ALA A 210 -6.56 1.69 11.12
CA ALA A 210 -7.81 2.07 10.45
C ALA A 210 -8.60 3.08 11.29
N PHE A 211 -8.70 2.87 12.62
CA PHE A 211 -9.35 3.81 13.52
C PHE A 211 -8.57 5.14 13.65
N MET A 212 -7.23 5.11 13.65
CA MET A 212 -6.41 6.32 13.62
C MET A 212 -6.67 7.18 12.37
N SER A 213 -6.97 6.55 11.23
CA SER A 213 -7.29 7.28 9.99
C SER A 213 -8.48 8.23 10.17
N LEU A 214 -9.47 7.82 10.97
CA LEU A 214 -10.65 8.63 11.28
C LEU A 214 -10.30 9.90 12.04
N LYS A 215 -9.16 9.97 12.73
CA LYS A 215 -8.71 11.16 13.49
C LYS A 215 -7.79 12.07 12.67
N CYS A 216 -7.27 11.62 11.53
CA CYS A 216 -6.26 12.35 10.75
C CYS A 216 -6.76 13.70 10.20
N HIS A 217 -8.07 13.85 9.98
CA HIS A 217 -8.68 15.10 9.50
C HIS A 217 -8.67 16.25 10.53
N ARG A 218 -8.38 15.97 11.81
CA ARG A 218 -8.45 16.97 12.89
C ARG A 218 -7.32 17.99 12.84
N PHE A 219 -6.17 17.66 12.25
CA PHE A 219 -5.00 18.54 12.21
C PHE A 219 -4.51 18.77 10.77
N LYS A 220 -4.14 20.02 10.45
CA LYS A 220 -3.65 20.41 9.11
C LYS A 220 -2.46 19.57 8.62
N ARG A 221 -1.56 19.16 9.54
CA ARG A 221 -0.36 18.38 9.19
C ARG A 221 -0.65 16.91 8.88
N THR A 222 -1.69 16.33 9.48
CA THR A 222 -2.08 14.93 9.31
C THR A 222 -3.18 14.72 8.28
N GLN A 223 -3.86 15.80 7.87
CA GLN A 223 -4.90 15.73 6.85
C GLN A 223 -4.44 15.08 5.54
N PRO A 224 -3.23 15.38 4.99
CA PRO A 224 -2.72 14.71 3.79
C PRO A 224 -2.43 13.21 3.99
N LEU A 225 -2.33 12.76 5.24
CA LEU A 225 -1.95 11.41 5.61
C LEU A 225 -3.16 10.49 5.81
N LYS A 226 -4.39 11.04 5.85
CA LYS A 226 -5.63 10.29 6.12
C LYS A 226 -5.77 9.06 5.22
N ASP A 227 -5.67 9.25 3.90
CA ASP A 227 -5.91 8.19 2.92
C ASP A 227 -4.83 7.11 2.99
N SER A 228 -3.56 7.47 3.23
CA SER A 228 -2.49 6.49 3.46
C SER A 228 -2.68 5.70 4.76
N THR A 229 -3.10 6.36 5.84
CA THR A 229 -3.41 5.68 7.11
C THR A 229 -4.58 4.72 6.94
N GLN A 230 -5.63 5.15 6.26
CA GLN A 230 -6.80 4.32 5.98
C GLN A 230 -6.44 3.14 5.09
N PHE A 231 -5.66 3.35 4.04
CA PHE A 231 -5.19 2.31 3.13
C PHE A 231 -4.42 1.22 3.88
N ILE A 232 -3.39 1.61 4.66
CA ILE A 232 -2.56 0.65 5.40
C ILE A 232 -3.37 -0.05 6.50
N GLY A 233 -4.24 0.67 7.20
CA GLY A 233 -5.11 0.09 8.22
C GLY A 233 -6.09 -0.94 7.65
N LEU A 234 -6.80 -0.60 6.57
CA LEU A 234 -7.72 -1.52 5.90
C LEU A 234 -7.00 -2.72 5.29
N LEU A 235 -5.82 -2.50 4.69
CA LEU A 235 -5.00 -3.57 4.14
C LEU A 235 -4.69 -4.61 5.21
N PHE A 236 -4.11 -4.19 6.34
CA PHE A 236 -3.70 -5.13 7.37
C PHE A 236 -4.87 -5.72 8.16
N LEU A 237 -5.94 -4.94 8.37
CA LEU A 237 -7.17 -5.43 9.00
C LEU A 237 -7.82 -6.56 8.18
N LEU A 238 -8.08 -6.31 6.90
CA LEU A 238 -8.81 -7.26 6.05
C LEU A 238 -7.91 -8.43 5.62
N PHE A 239 -6.62 -8.18 5.41
CA PHE A 239 -5.65 -9.25 5.17
C PHE A 239 -5.49 -10.15 6.39
N GLY A 240 -5.42 -9.58 7.59
CA GLY A 240 -5.40 -10.36 8.83
C GLY A 240 -6.64 -11.22 9.00
N PHE A 241 -7.84 -10.68 8.74
CA PHE A 241 -9.07 -11.48 8.76
C PHE A 241 -9.15 -12.56 7.69
N TRP A 242 -8.61 -12.29 6.49
CA TRP A 242 -8.49 -13.29 5.45
C TRP A 242 -7.52 -14.42 5.87
N LEU A 243 -6.38 -14.10 6.48
CA LEU A 243 -5.50 -15.12 7.04
C LEU A 243 -6.18 -15.91 8.15
N LEU A 244 -6.91 -15.26 9.06
CA LEU A 244 -7.68 -15.94 10.11
C LEU A 244 -8.76 -16.86 9.54
N SER A 245 -9.37 -16.53 8.40
CA SER A 245 -10.35 -17.42 7.78
C SER A 245 -9.73 -18.71 7.20
N ILE A 246 -8.44 -18.68 6.86
CA ILE A 246 -7.67 -19.83 6.33
C ILE A 246 -6.99 -20.61 7.46
N PHE A 247 -6.37 -19.91 8.40
CA PHE A 247 -5.49 -20.49 9.40
C PHE A 247 -6.08 -20.53 10.81
N GLY A 248 -7.19 -19.83 11.05
CA GLY A 248 -7.74 -19.64 12.39
C GLY A 248 -6.73 -19.02 13.34
N ASN A 249 -6.95 -19.27 14.63
CA ASN A 249 -5.99 -18.93 15.68
C ASN A 249 -5.12 -20.14 16.04
N TYR A 250 -4.60 -20.84 15.02
CA TYR A 250 -3.62 -21.90 15.19
C TYR A 250 -2.22 -21.33 14.90
N GLY A 251 -1.26 -21.65 15.77
CA GLY A 251 0.14 -21.20 15.68
C GLY A 251 1.04 -22.15 14.90
N ASP A 252 0.76 -23.46 15.01
CA ASP A 252 1.57 -24.52 14.41
C ASP A 252 0.90 -25.07 13.14
N VAL A 253 1.67 -25.12 12.05
CA VAL A 253 1.24 -25.66 10.74
C VAL A 253 0.88 -27.14 10.83
N SER A 254 1.57 -27.91 11.67
CA SER A 254 1.29 -29.34 11.87
C SER A 254 -0.10 -29.54 12.48
N VAL A 255 -0.44 -28.73 13.49
CA VAL A 255 -1.76 -28.73 14.13
C VAL A 255 -2.84 -28.28 13.15
N TRP A 256 -2.60 -27.17 12.46
CA TRP A 256 -3.54 -26.65 11.46
C TRP A 256 -3.85 -27.65 10.34
N SER A 257 -2.85 -28.42 9.87
CA SER A 257 -3.03 -29.40 8.79
C SER A 257 -4.04 -30.51 9.11
N GLY A 258 -4.27 -30.80 10.39
CA GLY A 258 -5.26 -31.78 10.86
C GLY A 258 -6.66 -31.18 11.11
N VAL A 259 -6.80 -29.86 11.06
CA VAL A 259 -8.06 -29.16 11.36
C VAL A 259 -8.98 -29.23 10.15
N LYS A 260 -10.24 -29.62 10.38
CA LYS A 260 -11.26 -29.62 9.33
C LYS A 260 -11.67 -28.18 8.99
N GLN A 261 -11.84 -27.89 7.70
CA GLN A 261 -12.21 -26.54 7.24
C GLN A 261 -13.52 -26.00 7.83
N ILE A 262 -14.42 -26.87 8.29
CA ILE A 262 -15.66 -26.47 8.95
C ILE A 262 -15.43 -25.82 10.33
N GLU A 263 -14.34 -26.18 11.02
CA GLU A 263 -13.98 -25.58 12.30
C GLU A 263 -13.58 -24.12 12.13
N LEU A 264 -13.07 -23.74 10.95
CA LEU A 264 -12.68 -22.38 10.60
C LEU A 264 -13.84 -21.52 10.07
N LEU A 265 -15.04 -22.08 9.96
CA LEU A 265 -16.19 -21.39 9.36
C LEU A 265 -16.54 -20.09 10.11
N HIS A 266 -16.39 -20.07 11.43
CA HIS A 266 -16.64 -18.88 12.24
C HIS A 266 -15.71 -17.71 11.87
N TRP A 267 -14.43 -17.97 11.61
CA TRP A 267 -13.49 -16.97 11.12
C TRP A 267 -13.86 -16.48 9.72
N ALA A 268 -14.31 -17.37 8.84
CA ALA A 268 -14.78 -16.99 7.51
C ALA A 268 -16.02 -16.09 7.56
N ILE A 269 -17.02 -16.44 8.38
CA ILE A 269 -18.22 -15.62 8.60
C ILE A 269 -17.83 -14.25 9.16
N PHE A 270 -16.91 -14.22 10.13
CA PHE A 270 -16.47 -12.96 10.71
C PHE A 270 -15.72 -12.07 9.71
N SER A 271 -14.80 -12.65 8.94
CA SER A 271 -14.08 -11.97 7.85
C SER A 271 -15.03 -11.37 6.82
N ILE A 272 -16.01 -12.16 6.33
CA ILE A 272 -17.03 -11.70 5.38
C ILE A 272 -17.87 -10.58 5.99
N SER A 273 -18.28 -10.71 7.25
CA SER A 273 -19.07 -9.70 7.96
C SER A 273 -18.32 -8.37 8.09
N VAL A 274 -17.03 -8.41 8.42
CA VAL A 274 -16.18 -7.22 8.47
C VAL A 274 -16.03 -6.60 7.08
N CYS A 275 -15.79 -7.40 6.04
CA CYS A 275 -15.68 -6.87 4.67
C CYS A 275 -17.00 -6.23 4.20
N ALA A 276 -18.16 -6.84 4.53
CA ALA A 276 -19.47 -6.28 4.25
C ALA A 276 -19.73 -4.98 5.02
N ALA A 277 -19.33 -4.90 6.29
CA ALA A 277 -19.42 -3.67 7.08
C ALA A 277 -18.55 -2.55 6.50
N VAL A 278 -17.31 -2.85 6.12
CA VAL A 278 -16.40 -1.89 5.46
C VAL A 278 -16.98 -1.43 4.11
N LEU A 279 -17.55 -2.34 3.32
CA LEU A 279 -18.23 -2.01 2.07
C LEU A 279 -19.44 -1.10 2.32
N TYR A 280 -20.28 -1.43 3.31
CA TYR A 280 -21.43 -0.62 3.69
C TYR A 280 -21.01 0.80 4.08
N ILE A 281 -19.97 0.94 4.91
CA ILE A 281 -19.38 2.25 5.26
C ILE A 281 -18.91 2.98 4.00
N GLY A 282 -18.22 2.29 3.08
CA GLY A 282 -17.75 2.87 1.82
C GLY A 282 -18.88 3.37 0.91
N LEU A 283 -20.01 2.65 0.87
CA LEU A 283 -21.18 3.06 0.11
C LEU A 283 -21.93 4.22 0.78
N HIS A 284 -22.11 4.16 2.10
CA HIS A 284 -22.88 5.15 2.86
C HIS A 284 -22.17 6.50 2.94
N TYR A 285 -20.86 6.50 3.16
CA TYR A 285 -20.06 7.73 3.28
C TYR A 285 -19.34 8.13 1.99
N ALA A 286 -19.65 7.47 0.86
CA ALA A 286 -18.98 7.67 -0.43
C ALA A 286 -17.44 7.55 -0.35
N ASP A 287 -16.92 6.74 0.57
CA ASP A 287 -15.49 6.51 0.75
C ASP A 287 -15.01 5.45 -0.25
N SER A 288 -14.21 5.89 -1.23
CA SER A 288 -13.71 5.03 -2.30
C SER A 288 -12.77 3.93 -1.80
N LEU A 289 -12.00 4.18 -0.73
CA LEU A 289 -11.05 3.19 -0.20
C LEU A 289 -11.82 2.06 0.49
N CYS A 290 -12.72 2.40 1.41
CA CYS A 290 -13.58 1.41 2.07
C CYS A 290 -14.38 0.58 1.04
N ARG A 291 -14.95 1.22 0.02
CA ARG A 291 -15.69 0.51 -1.04
C ARG A 291 -14.80 -0.46 -1.81
N SER A 292 -13.64 -0.03 -2.27
CA SER A 292 -12.71 -0.87 -3.04
C SER A 292 -12.19 -2.03 -2.21
N PHE A 293 -11.69 -1.77 -0.99
CA PHE A 293 -11.21 -2.81 -0.09
C PHE A 293 -12.30 -3.80 0.29
N GLY A 294 -13.50 -3.32 0.63
CA GLY A 294 -14.64 -4.18 0.96
C GLY A 294 -15.02 -5.12 -0.18
N ILE A 295 -15.14 -4.62 -1.41
CA ILE A 295 -15.43 -5.47 -2.59
C ILE A 295 -14.30 -6.46 -2.85
N THR A 296 -13.05 -5.98 -2.87
CA THR A 296 -11.89 -6.81 -3.18
C THR A 296 -11.74 -7.95 -2.17
N PHE A 297 -11.80 -7.66 -0.86
CA PHE A 297 -11.65 -8.70 0.15
C PHE A 297 -12.89 -9.61 0.28
N LEU A 298 -14.10 -9.14 -0.05
CA LEU A 298 -15.26 -10.03 -0.19
C LEU A 298 -15.04 -11.05 -1.31
N LEU A 299 -14.55 -10.61 -2.47
CA LEU A 299 -14.24 -11.51 -3.58
C LEU A 299 -13.12 -12.47 -3.22
N ILE A 300 -12.04 -11.98 -2.59
CA ILE A 300 -10.95 -12.84 -2.11
C ILE A 300 -11.50 -13.91 -1.17
N ASN A 301 -12.27 -13.55 -0.15
CA ASN A 301 -12.85 -14.53 0.78
C ASN A 301 -13.78 -15.53 0.07
N LEU A 302 -14.64 -15.06 -0.84
CA LEU A 302 -15.54 -15.92 -1.60
C LEU A 302 -14.77 -16.95 -2.45
N TYR A 303 -13.75 -16.50 -3.19
CA TYR A 303 -12.93 -17.40 -3.99
C TYR A 303 -12.06 -18.31 -3.15
N THR A 304 -11.51 -17.85 -2.03
CA THR A 304 -10.82 -18.72 -1.07
C THR A 304 -11.73 -19.86 -0.62
N ARG A 305 -12.97 -19.58 -0.22
CA ARG A 305 -13.94 -20.63 0.14
C ARG A 305 -14.30 -21.54 -1.04
N PHE A 306 -14.44 -20.97 -2.24
CA PHE A 306 -14.70 -21.77 -3.43
C PHE A 306 -13.59 -22.80 -3.68
N PHE A 307 -12.32 -22.39 -3.57
CA PHE A 307 -11.20 -23.31 -3.69
C PHE A 307 -11.20 -24.35 -2.56
N GLU A 308 -11.33 -23.95 -1.31
CA GLU A 308 -11.25 -24.88 -0.19
C GLU A 308 -12.35 -25.94 -0.17
N TYR A 309 -13.59 -25.59 -0.52
CA TYR A 309 -14.69 -26.56 -0.46
C TYR A 309 -14.84 -27.38 -1.75
N PHE A 310 -14.51 -26.81 -2.92
CA PHE A 310 -14.77 -27.44 -4.22
C PHE A 310 -13.54 -28.02 -4.90
N TRP A 311 -12.31 -27.72 -4.45
CA TRP A 311 -11.11 -28.20 -5.13
C TRP A 311 -11.05 -29.73 -5.20
N ASP A 312 -11.24 -30.43 -4.09
CA ASP A 312 -11.15 -31.90 -4.06
C ASP A 312 -12.50 -32.60 -4.31
N THR A 313 -13.61 -31.91 -4.07
CA THR A 313 -14.95 -32.51 -4.14
C THR A 313 -15.61 -32.38 -5.52
N ALA A 314 -15.31 -31.31 -6.27
CA ALA A 314 -15.94 -31.06 -7.57
C ALA A 314 -15.11 -31.65 -8.71
N HIS A 315 -15.81 -32.12 -9.75
CA HIS A 315 -15.15 -32.48 -11.01
C HIS A 315 -14.43 -31.26 -11.59
N LYS A 316 -13.14 -31.39 -11.94
CA LYS A 316 -12.28 -30.25 -12.35
C LYS A 316 -12.88 -29.44 -13.49
N THR A 317 -13.53 -30.09 -14.46
CA THR A 317 -14.26 -29.39 -15.53
C THR A 317 -15.37 -28.49 -15.01
N ILE A 318 -16.19 -28.97 -14.06
CA ILE A 318 -17.29 -28.19 -13.46
C ILE A 318 -16.71 -27.05 -12.61
N PHE A 319 -15.68 -27.35 -11.82
CA PHE A 319 -14.95 -26.37 -11.01
C PHE A 319 -14.47 -25.19 -11.86
N PHE A 320 -13.72 -25.45 -12.93
CA PHE A 320 -13.20 -24.41 -13.81
C PHE A 320 -14.29 -23.73 -14.65
N ALA A 321 -15.36 -24.44 -15.03
CA ALA A 321 -16.49 -23.83 -15.73
C ALA A 321 -17.21 -22.79 -14.85
N ILE A 322 -17.51 -23.13 -13.59
CA ILE A 322 -18.11 -22.21 -12.62
C ILE A 322 -17.19 -21.01 -12.38
N LEU A 323 -15.89 -21.27 -12.19
CA LEU A 323 -14.90 -20.22 -12.00
C LEU A 323 -14.87 -19.26 -13.19
N ALA A 324 -14.80 -19.77 -14.42
CA ALA A 324 -14.79 -18.97 -15.64
C ALA A 324 -16.07 -18.14 -15.81
N LEU A 325 -17.25 -18.75 -15.58
CA LEU A 325 -18.53 -18.05 -15.66
C LEU A 325 -18.64 -16.94 -14.61
N SER A 326 -18.14 -17.16 -13.39
CA SER A 326 -18.13 -16.15 -12.33
C SER A 326 -17.27 -14.94 -12.70
N PHE A 327 -16.05 -15.15 -13.21
CA PHE A 327 -15.17 -14.07 -13.65
C PHE A 327 -15.73 -13.35 -14.89
N TRP A 328 -16.35 -14.07 -15.82
CA TRP A 328 -17.04 -13.46 -16.96
C TRP A 328 -18.17 -12.55 -16.48
N PHE A 329 -18.98 -12.99 -15.52
CA PHE A 329 -20.07 -12.20 -14.97
C PHE A 329 -19.58 -10.94 -14.28
N ILE A 330 -18.54 -11.04 -13.45
CA ILE A 330 -17.92 -9.89 -12.77
C ILE A 330 -17.31 -8.93 -13.80
N GLY A 331 -16.57 -9.45 -14.78
CA GLY A 331 -15.92 -8.67 -15.82
C GLY A 331 -16.93 -7.92 -16.70
N SER A 332 -18.00 -8.58 -17.13
CA SER A 332 -19.07 -7.94 -17.92
C SER A 332 -19.83 -6.85 -17.13
N HIS A 333 -20.05 -7.04 -15.82
CA HIS A 333 -20.62 -6.01 -14.96
C HIS A 333 -19.69 -4.82 -14.77
N ALA A 334 -18.40 -5.07 -14.53
CA ALA A 334 -17.39 -4.02 -14.44
C ALA A 334 -17.29 -3.23 -15.75
N GLU A 335 -17.34 -3.91 -16.90
CA GLU A 335 -17.35 -3.26 -18.21
C GLU A 335 -18.60 -2.39 -18.40
N LYS A 336 -19.79 -2.88 -18.02
CA LYS A 336 -21.03 -2.11 -18.10
C LYS A 336 -20.98 -0.84 -17.25
N LEU A 337 -20.48 -0.93 -16.02
CA LEU A 337 -20.30 0.21 -15.11
C LEU A 337 -19.29 1.22 -15.68
N TRP A 338 -18.20 0.74 -16.25
CA TRP A 338 -17.21 1.59 -16.91
C TRP A 338 -17.79 2.33 -18.13
N ARG A 339 -18.59 1.64 -18.94
CA ARG A 339 -19.32 2.24 -20.08
C ARG A 339 -20.38 3.26 -19.64
N LEU A 340 -21.01 3.07 -18.49
CA LEU A 340 -21.97 4.03 -17.92
C LEU A 340 -21.27 5.29 -17.40
N GLY A 341 -20.13 5.15 -16.72
CA GLY A 341 -19.32 6.29 -16.29
C GLY A 341 -18.84 7.14 -17.47
N THR A 342 -18.46 6.49 -18.58
CA THR A 342 -18.09 7.19 -19.82
C THR A 342 -19.29 7.77 -20.58
N LYS A 343 -20.51 7.24 -20.41
CA LYS A 343 -21.74 7.85 -20.97
C LYS A 343 -22.25 9.04 -20.16
N ALA A 344 -22.06 9.04 -18.84
CA ALA A 344 -22.39 10.18 -17.97
C ALA A 344 -21.35 11.33 -18.07
N GLU A 345 -20.16 11.06 -18.63
CA GLU A 345 -19.22 12.09 -19.08
C GLU A 345 -19.53 12.61 -20.51
N ASN A 346 -20.44 11.95 -21.24
CA ASN A 346 -20.88 12.29 -22.61
C ASN A 346 -22.39 12.67 -22.66
N LYS A 347 -22.94 13.09 -21.52
CA LYS A 347 -24.23 13.76 -21.32
C LYS A 347 -23.95 14.89 -20.34
#